data_AF-A0A0K8VMA5-F1
#
_entry.id   AF-A0A0K8VMA5-F1
#
_cell.length_a   1.000
_cell.length_b   1.000
_cell.length_c   1.000
_cell.angle_alpha   90.00
_cell.angle_beta   90.00
_cell.angle_gamma   90.00
#
_symmetry.space_group_name_H-M   'P 1'
#
loop_
_entity.id
_entity.type
_entity.pdbx_description
1 polymer ?
#
loop_
_entity_poly.entity_id
_entity_poly.type
_entity_poly.pdbx_seq_one_letter_code
_entity_poly.pdbx_strand_id
1 'polypeptide(L)'
;PKGNLVSDAQNILKLWREHFSSLLNGNERTAPGDGEPDSPIDYGGADVPLPDREEVRIEITCLKNNKPAGADVLQAELSKHGGEELISNMHQLLCKICSDESMP
;
A
#
# COMPACT_ATOMS: atom_id res chain seq x y z
N PRO A 1 -2.53 7.55 34.75
CA PRO A 1 -3.03 6.19 34.41
C PRO A 1 -1.91 5.15 34.53
N LYS A 2 -2.06 4.17 35.42
CA LYS A 2 -1.07 3.10 35.63
C LYS A 2 -1.09 2.17 34.41
N GLY A 3 -0.05 2.21 33.58
CA GLY A 3 0.14 1.25 32.49
C GLY A 3 0.47 -0.11 33.09
N ASN A 4 -0.49 -1.02 33.12
CA ASN A 4 -0.27 -2.38 33.61
C ASN A 4 0.35 -3.19 32.46
N LEU A 5 1.61 -3.60 32.60
CA LEU A 5 2.30 -4.39 31.59
C LEU A 5 1.69 -5.79 31.53
N VAL A 6 1.02 -6.12 30.42
CA VAL A 6 0.50 -7.47 30.17
C VAL A 6 1.56 -8.25 29.42
N SER A 7 2.24 -9.17 30.11
CA SER A 7 3.33 -10.00 29.56
C SER A 7 2.90 -11.44 29.23
N ASP A 8 1.69 -11.84 29.60
CA ASP A 8 1.16 -13.17 29.34
C ASP A 8 0.52 -13.25 27.93
N ALA A 9 0.93 -14.26 27.15
CA ALA A 9 0.54 -14.41 25.75
C ALA A 9 -0.97 -14.59 25.55
N GLN A 10 -1.66 -15.26 26.47
CA GLN A 10 -3.12 -15.44 26.39
C GLN A 10 -3.84 -14.11 26.64
N ASN A 11 -3.35 -13.33 27.59
CA ASN A 11 -3.89 -12.01 27.87
C ASN A 11 -3.61 -10.99 26.75
N ILE A 12 -2.44 -11.09 26.09
CA ILE A 12 -2.14 -10.29 24.89
C ILE A 12 -3.14 -10.62 23.77
N LEU A 13 -3.35 -11.91 23.47
CA LEU A 13 -4.31 -12.33 22.45
C LEU A 13 -5.74 -11.88 22.76
N LYS A 14 -6.14 -11.96 24.04
CA LYS A 14 -7.45 -11.47 24.48
C LYS A 14 -7.58 -9.96 24.31
N LEU A 15 -6.56 -9.20 24.66
CA LEU A 15 -6.54 -7.74 24.51
C LEU A 15 -6.60 -7.31 23.03
N TRP A 16 -5.85 -7.98 22.15
CA TRP A 16 -5.93 -7.74 20.71
C TRP A 16 -7.31 -8.08 20.14
N ARG A 17 -7.90 -9.21 20.57
CA ARG A 17 -9.25 -9.61 20.17
C ARG A 17 -10.27 -8.56 20.58
N GLU A 18 -10.24 -8.12 21.83
CA GLU A 18 -11.17 -7.11 22.35
C GLU A 18 -10.99 -5.76 21.66
N HIS A 19 -9.73 -5.34 21.45
CA HIS A 19 -9.40 -4.08 20.78
C HIS A 19 -9.90 -4.05 19.33
N PHE A 20 -9.56 -5.06 18.53
CA PHE A 20 -10.02 -5.13 17.15
C PHE A 20 -11.51 -5.45 17.01
N SER A 21 -12.08 -6.21 17.94
CA SER A 21 -13.53 -6.41 17.97
C SER A 21 -14.27 -5.09 18.19
N SER A 22 -13.77 -4.21 19.05
CA SER A 22 -14.38 -2.89 19.23
C SER A 22 -14.15 -1.95 18.05
N LEU A 23 -12.95 -2.02 17.43
CA LEU A 23 -12.58 -1.16 16.30
C LEU A 23 -13.36 -1.54 15.03
N LEU A 24 -13.45 -2.83 14.72
CA LEU A 24 -14.01 -3.33 13.46
C LEU A 24 -15.52 -3.53 13.52
N ASN A 25 -16.10 -3.81 14.70
CA ASN A 25 -17.53 -4.08 14.82
C ASN A 25 -18.37 -2.86 15.25
N GLY A 26 -17.78 -1.65 15.28
CA GLY A 26 -18.50 -0.38 15.35
C GLY A 26 -19.52 -0.26 16.49
N ASN A 27 -19.10 0.20 17.67
CA ASN A 27 -20.02 0.87 18.58
C ASN A 27 -19.78 2.38 18.48
N GLU A 28 -20.55 3.01 17.61
CA GLU A 28 -20.64 4.47 17.51
C GLU A 28 -21.06 5.03 18.87
N ARG A 29 -20.07 5.46 19.64
CA ARG A 29 -20.23 6.65 20.48
C ARG A 29 -19.34 7.70 19.87
N THR A 30 -19.88 8.33 18.83
CA THR A 30 -19.47 9.63 18.34
C THR A 30 -19.43 10.60 19.53
N ALA A 31 -18.24 10.74 20.11
CA ALA A 31 -17.86 12.02 20.68
C ALA A 31 -17.71 12.97 19.49
N PRO A 32 -18.40 14.12 19.45
CA PRO A 32 -18.22 15.07 18.37
C PRO A 32 -16.83 15.71 18.54
N GLY A 33 -15.83 15.22 17.81
CA GLY A 33 -14.49 15.79 17.81
C GLY A 33 -13.47 14.90 17.14
N ASP A 34 -13.04 15.32 15.94
CA ASP A 34 -11.78 14.99 15.28
C ASP A 34 -11.52 13.53 14.87
N GLY A 35 -12.42 12.97 14.08
CA GLY A 35 -12.07 11.91 13.14
C GLY A 35 -12.92 12.06 11.91
N GLU A 36 -12.33 12.48 10.78
CA GLU A 36 -12.99 12.29 9.50
C GLU A 36 -13.42 10.82 9.40
N PRO A 37 -14.67 10.52 9.03
CA PRO A 37 -15.03 9.15 8.71
C PRO A 37 -14.12 8.72 7.57
N ASP A 38 -13.43 7.60 7.73
CA ASP A 38 -12.80 6.89 6.62
C ASP A 38 -13.90 6.69 5.58
N SER A 39 -13.92 7.60 4.60
CA SER A 39 -14.87 7.51 3.51
C SER A 39 -14.56 6.18 2.84
N PRO A 40 -15.57 5.35 2.54
CA PRO A 40 -15.37 4.19 1.70
C PRO A 40 -14.57 4.66 0.49
N ILE A 41 -13.43 4.02 0.21
CA ILE A 41 -12.73 4.26 -1.05
C ILE A 41 -13.74 3.86 -2.11
N ASP A 42 -14.38 4.87 -2.69
CA ASP A 42 -15.24 4.71 -3.84
C ASP A 42 -14.33 4.29 -4.97
N TYR A 43 -14.15 2.97 -5.13
CA TYR A 43 -13.85 2.38 -6.42
C TYR A 43 -15.10 2.55 -7.29
N GLY A 44 -15.61 3.78 -7.41
CA GLY A 44 -16.55 4.13 -8.44
C GLY A 44 -15.90 3.65 -9.71
N GLY A 45 -16.64 2.92 -10.53
CA GLY A 45 -16.18 2.27 -11.77
C GLY A 45 -15.74 3.26 -12.84
N ALA A 46 -14.89 4.21 -12.46
CA ALA A 46 -14.07 5.02 -13.30
C ALA A 46 -12.97 4.09 -13.81
N ASP A 47 -13.02 3.86 -15.12
CA ASP A 47 -11.93 3.28 -15.89
C ASP A 47 -10.65 4.06 -15.54
N VAL A 48 -9.76 3.44 -14.76
CA VAL A 48 -8.48 4.06 -14.41
C VAL A 48 -7.68 4.14 -15.69
N PRO A 49 -7.24 5.34 -16.12
CA PRO A 49 -6.52 5.46 -17.38
C PRO A 49 -5.23 4.64 -17.30
N LEU A 50 -4.85 4.06 -18.45
CA LEU A 50 -3.57 3.38 -18.57
C LEU A 50 -2.43 4.35 -18.21
N PRO A 51 -1.39 3.86 -17.51
CA PRO A 51 -0.28 4.70 -17.10
C PRO A 51 0.42 5.31 -18.30
N ASP A 52 0.82 6.57 -18.19
CA ASP A 52 1.61 7.22 -19.23
C ASP A 52 3.08 6.81 -19.14
N ARG A 53 3.79 6.83 -20.27
CA ARG A 53 5.21 6.47 -20.29
C ARG A 53 6.07 7.44 -19.47
N GLU A 54 5.72 8.73 -19.46
CA GLU A 54 6.45 9.72 -18.67
C GLU A 54 6.18 9.56 -17.17
N GLU A 55 4.96 9.17 -16.80
CA GLU A 55 4.63 8.81 -15.42
C GLU A 55 5.50 7.65 -14.93
N VAL A 56 5.61 6.58 -15.72
CA VAL A 56 6.49 5.44 -15.40
C VAL A 56 7.94 5.87 -15.26
N ARG A 57 8.43 6.77 -16.12
CA ARG A 57 9.79 7.33 -16.01
C ARG A 57 9.96 8.08 -14.69
N ILE A 58 9.05 8.99 -14.38
CA ILE A 58 9.11 9.81 -13.16
C ILE A 58 9.16 8.88 -11.95
N GLU A 59 8.27 7.89 -11.87
CA GLU A 59 8.21 6.97 -10.74
C GLU A 59 9.50 6.15 -10.60
N ILE A 60 10.07 5.64 -11.70
CA ILE A 60 11.37 4.95 -11.68
C ILE A 60 12.46 5.87 -11.11
N THR A 61 12.51 7.14 -11.52
CA THR A 61 13.51 8.10 -11.03
C THR A 61 13.30 8.47 -9.56
N CYS A 62 12.06 8.47 -9.08
CA CYS A 62 11.65 8.79 -7.72
C CYS A 62 11.89 7.65 -6.71
N LEU A 63 12.16 6.42 -7.18
CA LEU A 63 12.43 5.28 -6.29
C LEU A 63 13.53 5.60 -5.27
N LYS A 64 13.42 5.12 -4.03
CA LYS A 64 14.41 5.45 -3.00
C LYS A 64 15.67 4.59 -3.14
N ASN A 65 16.83 5.25 -3.25
CA ASN A 65 18.13 4.59 -3.32
C ASN A 65 18.53 3.94 -1.97
N ASN A 66 19.44 2.96 -2.04
CA ASN A 66 20.04 2.21 -0.94
C ASN A 66 19.00 1.50 -0.06
N LYS A 67 17.83 1.20 -0.63
CA LYS A 67 16.87 0.31 0.01
C LYS A 67 17.32 -1.14 -0.15
N PRO A 68 17.14 -1.99 0.88
CA PRO A 68 17.31 -3.42 0.71
C PRO A 68 16.48 -3.88 -0.48
N ALA A 69 17.07 -4.72 -1.32
CA ALA A 69 16.34 -5.32 -2.43
C ALA A 69 15.15 -6.14 -1.90
N GLY A 70 14.10 -6.24 -2.70
CA GLY A 70 12.94 -7.07 -2.39
C GLY A 70 13.27 -8.56 -2.49
N ALA A 71 12.22 -9.39 -2.52
CA ALA A 71 12.36 -10.84 -2.75
C ALA A 71 12.97 -11.15 -4.13
N ASP A 72 12.89 -10.21 -5.06
CA ASP A 72 13.46 -10.25 -6.40
C ASP A 72 14.97 -9.97 -6.45
N VAL A 73 15.57 -9.54 -5.33
CA VAL A 73 16.99 -9.16 -5.24
C VAL A 73 17.36 -7.98 -6.17
N LEU A 74 16.37 -7.25 -6.68
CA LEU A 74 16.59 -6.07 -7.52
C LEU A 74 16.64 -4.80 -6.68
N GLN A 75 17.66 -3.99 -6.92
CA GLN A 75 17.82 -2.68 -6.29
C GLN A 75 17.20 -1.59 -7.16
N ALA A 76 16.68 -0.53 -6.53
CA ALA A 76 16.08 0.61 -7.22
C ALA A 76 17.05 1.27 -8.23
N GLU A 77 18.34 1.26 -7.92
CA GLU A 77 19.42 1.78 -8.77
C GLU A 77 19.47 1.06 -10.12
N LEU A 78 19.19 -0.24 -10.16
CA LEU A 78 19.18 -1.01 -11.40
C LEU A 78 18.10 -0.46 -12.33
N SER A 79 16.92 -0.19 -11.79
CA SER A 79 15.79 0.35 -12.55
C SER A 79 16.06 1.77 -13.02
N LYS A 80 16.72 2.60 -12.21
CA LYS A 80 17.07 3.98 -12.58
C LYS A 80 18.09 4.07 -13.71
N HIS A 81 19.02 3.13 -13.76
CA HIS A 81 20.09 3.13 -14.76
C HIS A 81 19.82 2.21 -15.95
N GLY A 82 18.65 1.55 -15.99
CA GLY A 82 18.25 0.64 -17.07
C GLY A 82 17.93 1.31 -18.41
N GLY A 83 17.84 2.64 -18.44
CA GLY A 83 17.63 3.43 -19.66
C GLY A 83 16.23 3.31 -20.28
N GLU A 84 16.07 3.83 -21.50
CA GLU A 84 14.78 3.90 -22.19
C GLU A 84 14.14 2.53 -22.46
N GLU A 85 14.96 1.52 -22.73
CA GLU A 85 14.46 0.17 -23.01
C GLU A 85 13.73 -0.41 -21.80
N LEU A 86 14.30 -0.24 -20.59
CA LEU A 86 13.65 -0.69 -19.37
C LEU A 86 12.34 0.08 -19.13
N ILE A 87 12.34 1.40 -19.33
CA ILE A 87 11.13 2.23 -19.16
C ILE A 87 10.04 1.77 -20.13
N SER A 88 10.39 1.46 -21.37
CA SER A 88 9.46 0.91 -22.38
C SER A 88 8.90 -0.44 -21.95
N ASN A 89 9.74 -1.36 -21.45
CA ASN A 89 9.30 -2.68 -21.01
C ASN A 89 8.40 -2.60 -19.76
N MET A 90 8.75 -1.75 -18.79
CA MET A 90 7.93 -1.50 -17.60
C MET A 90 6.57 -0.90 -17.97
N HIS A 91 6.55 0.09 -18.87
CA HIS A 91 5.31 0.69 -19.35
C HIS A 91 4.39 -0.35 -20.02
N GLN A 92 4.94 -1.18 -20.91
CA GLN A 92 4.18 -2.26 -21.55
C GLN A 92 3.63 -3.26 -20.54
N LEU A 93 4.44 -3.65 -19.55
CA LEU A 93 4.03 -4.59 -18.52
C LEU A 93 2.90 -4.02 -17.66
N LEU A 94 3.02 -2.78 -17.20
CA LEU A 94 1.99 -2.11 -16.40
C LEU A 94 0.69 -1.94 -17.19
N CYS A 95 0.77 -1.50 -18.45
CA CYS A 95 -0.40 -1.40 -19.32
C CYS A 95 -1.10 -2.75 -19.48
N LYS A 96 -0.34 -3.84 -19.62
CA LYS A 96 -0.91 -5.19 -19.71
C LYS A 96 -1.60 -5.61 -18.41
N ILE A 97 -0.96 -5.40 -17.25
CA ILE A 97 -1.54 -5.73 -15.94
C ILE A 97 -2.85 -4.95 -15.72
N CYS A 98 -2.86 -3.65 -16.05
CA CYS A 98 -4.06 -2.82 -15.94
C CYS A 98 -5.16 -3.25 -16.92
N SER A 99 -4.81 -3.65 -18.14
CA SER A 99 -5.79 -4.07 -19.16
C SER A 99 -6.39 -5.45 -18.88
N ASP A 100 -5.56 -6.39 -18.42
CA ASP A 100 -5.94 -7.77 -18.15
C ASP A 100 -6.48 -7.95 -16.71
N GLU A 101 -6.38 -6.91 -15.88
CA GLU A 101 -6.63 -6.95 -14.42
C GLU A 101 -5.98 -8.16 -13.74
N SER A 102 -4.79 -8.56 -14.19
CA SER A 102 -4.12 -9.80 -13.79
C SER A 102 -2.61 -9.65 -13.70
N MET A 103 -2.03 -10.23 -12.65
CA MET A 103 -0.57 -10.31 -12.49
C MET A 103 0.01 -11.39 -13.41
N PRO A 104 1.19 -11.16 -14.01
CA PRO A 104 1.89 -12.17 -14.82
C PRO A 104 2.34 -13.40 -14.01
#